data_AF-A0AAV8Q4Y3-F1
#
_entry.id   AF-A0AAV8Q4Y3-F1
#
_cell.length_a   1.000
_cell.length_b   1.000
_cell.length_c   1.000
_cell.angle_alpha   90.00
_cell.angle_beta   90.00
_cell.angle_gamma   90.00
#
_symmetry.space_group_name_H-M   'P 1'
#
loop_
_entity.id
_entity.type
_entity.pdbx_description
1 polymer ?
#
loop_
_entity_poly.entity_id
_entity_poly.type
_entity_poly.pdbx_seq_one_letter_code
_entity_poly.pdbx_strand_id
1 'polypeptide(L)'
;MALRRALGWSDGELMRSDAKPCTRLMRHTAGIFTVGGALSFWVLCRLHYGPRITNPRSLRWVSCGAISVSSTSALLVRLFSPECEPQNIAAFDKPK
;
A
#
# COMPACT_ATOMS: atom_id res chain seq x y z
N MET A 1 9.39 -5.82 -9.28
CA MET A 1 10.38 -6.37 -8.33
C MET A 1 11.66 -6.78 -9.05
N ALA A 2 11.62 -7.57 -10.13
CA ALA A 2 12.83 -7.94 -10.91
C ALA A 2 13.64 -6.74 -11.48
N LEU A 3 12.97 -5.66 -11.89
CA LEU A 3 13.64 -4.47 -12.44
C LEU A 3 14.49 -3.71 -11.41
N ARG A 4 14.21 -3.85 -10.10
CA ARG A 4 14.97 -3.17 -9.04
C ARG A 4 16.34 -3.82 -8.83
N ARG A 5 16.40 -5.15 -8.79
CA ARG A 5 17.67 -5.89 -8.77
C ARG A 5 18.56 -5.54 -9.97
N ALA A 6 17.97 -5.42 -11.16
CA ALA A 6 18.72 -5.07 -12.37
C ALA A 6 19.36 -3.66 -12.30
N LEU A 7 18.80 -2.76 -11.49
CA LEU A 7 19.33 -1.41 -11.25
C LEU A 7 20.19 -1.33 -9.96
N GLY A 8 20.53 -2.46 -9.34
CA GLY A 8 21.33 -2.50 -8.10
C GLY A 8 20.55 -2.15 -6.83
N TRP A 9 19.24 -1.97 -6.91
CA TRP A 9 18.40 -1.62 -5.77
C TRP A 9 17.99 -2.85 -4.94
N SER A 10 18.11 -2.71 -3.61
CA SER A 10 17.68 -3.71 -2.63
C SER A 10 16.18 -4.02 -2.75
N ASP A 11 15.79 -5.31 -2.68
CA ASP A 11 14.36 -5.70 -2.64
C ASP A 11 13.67 -5.31 -1.33
N GLY A 12 14.43 -4.89 -0.32
CA GLY A 12 13.91 -4.59 1.01
C GLY A 12 13.27 -5.80 1.71
N GLU A 13 13.61 -7.02 1.28
CA GLU A 13 13.26 -8.29 1.96
C GLU A 13 14.20 -8.58 3.15
N LEU A 14 15.42 -8.04 3.13
CA LEU A 14 16.41 -8.20 4.19
C LEU A 14 16.23 -7.09 5.25
N MET A 15 15.49 -7.44 6.30
CA MET A 15 15.38 -6.62 7.51
C MET A 15 16.71 -6.63 8.25
N ARG A 16 17.49 -5.56 8.10
CA ARG A 16 18.42 -5.17 9.17
C ARG A 16 17.58 -4.54 10.29
N SER A 17 17.84 -4.87 11.54
CA SER A 17 17.10 -4.34 12.70
C SER A 17 17.01 -2.82 12.73
N ASP A 18 18.01 -2.16 12.12
CA ASP A 18 18.21 -0.71 12.17
C ASP A 18 17.66 0.01 10.93
N ALA A 19 17.20 -0.75 9.93
CA ALA A 19 16.66 -0.20 8.69
C ALA A 19 15.15 0.02 8.80
N LYS A 20 14.63 1.14 8.27
CA LYS A 20 13.18 1.36 8.21
C LYS A 20 12.54 0.28 7.30
N PRO A 21 11.53 -0.47 7.79
CA PRO A 21 10.96 -1.63 7.10
C PRO A 21 10.00 -1.21 5.96
N CYS A 22 10.43 -0.35 5.04
CA CYS A 22 9.53 0.33 4.12
C CYS A 22 8.75 -0.66 3.21
N THR A 23 9.40 -1.68 2.66
CA THR A 23 8.75 -2.69 1.78
C THR A 23 7.78 -3.63 2.48
N ARG A 24 8.07 -4.09 3.70
CA ARG A 24 7.14 -4.96 4.46
C ARG A 24 5.98 -4.14 5.02
N LEU A 25 6.27 -2.97 5.57
CA LEU A 25 5.24 -2.02 5.99
C LEU A 25 4.33 -1.67 4.80
N MET A 26 4.91 -1.48 3.60
CA MET A 26 4.17 -1.26 2.36
C MET A 26 3.27 -2.42 1.95
N ARG A 27 3.71 -3.68 2.10
CA ARG A 27 2.84 -4.84 1.83
C ARG A 27 1.65 -4.88 2.79
N HIS A 28 1.90 -4.60 4.08
CA HIS A 28 0.83 -4.56 5.08
C HIS A 28 -0.11 -3.38 4.86
N THR A 29 0.40 -2.18 4.59
CA THR A 29 -0.46 -1.02 4.29
C THR A 29 -1.26 -1.23 3.02
N ALA A 30 -0.66 -1.76 1.95
CA ALA A 30 -1.41 -2.10 0.74
C ALA A 30 -2.58 -3.04 1.05
N GLY A 31 -2.34 -4.13 1.79
CA GLY A 31 -3.41 -5.04 2.21
C GLY A 31 -4.50 -4.36 3.04
N ILE A 32 -4.12 -3.55 4.03
CA ILE A 32 -5.07 -2.82 4.89
C ILE A 32 -5.90 -1.82 4.07
N PHE A 33 -5.27 -1.06 3.18
CA PHE A 33 -5.94 -0.06 2.36
C PHE A 33 -6.86 -0.69 1.31
N THR A 34 -6.50 -1.82 0.72
CA THR A 34 -7.40 -2.55 -0.21
C THR A 34 -8.64 -3.05 0.51
N VAL A 35 -8.47 -3.76 1.64
CA VAL A 35 -9.59 -4.33 2.40
C VAL A 35 -10.41 -3.22 3.06
N GLY A 36 -9.76 -2.19 3.60
CA GLY A 36 -10.41 -1.02 4.17
C GLY A 36 -11.20 -0.21 3.14
N GLY A 37 -10.66 -0.04 1.93
CA GLY A 37 -11.36 0.59 0.81
C GLY A 37 -12.58 -0.21 0.37
N ALA A 38 -12.45 -1.53 0.27
CA ALA A 38 -13.54 -2.45 -0.04
C ALA A 38 -14.69 -2.36 0.99
N LEU A 39 -14.36 -2.44 2.29
CA LEU A 39 -15.33 -2.41 3.38
C LEU A 39 -15.99 -1.02 3.53
N SER A 40 -15.22 0.06 3.44
CA SER A 40 -15.76 1.41 3.55
C SER A 40 -16.75 1.71 2.41
N PHE A 41 -16.40 1.39 1.16
CA PHE A 41 -17.33 1.58 0.05
C PHE A 41 -18.54 0.65 0.11
N TRP A 42 -18.40 -0.55 0.68
CA TRP A 42 -19.55 -1.42 0.92
C TRP A 42 -20.56 -0.79 1.89
N VAL A 43 -20.07 -0.24 3.01
CA VAL A 43 -20.90 0.46 4.00
C VAL A 43 -21.52 1.71 3.39
N LEU A 44 -20.74 2.54 2.69
CA LEU A 44 -21.25 3.73 1.99
C LEU A 44 -22.32 3.37 0.96
N CYS A 45 -22.14 2.27 0.24
CA CYS A 45 -23.12 1.77 -0.72
C CYS A 45 -24.45 1.40 -0.05
N ARG A 46 -24.40 0.75 1.12
CA ARG A 46 -25.57 0.42 1.95
C ARG A 46 -26.24 1.65 2.55
N LEU A 47 -25.47 2.68 2.92
CA LEU A 47 -26.03 3.95 3.40
C LEU A 47 -26.70 4.74 2.27
N HIS A 48 -26.11 4.73 1.08
CA HIS A 48 -26.62 5.50 -0.06
C HIS A 48 -27.88 4.88 -0.70
N TYR A 49 -27.90 3.55 -0.88
CA TYR A 49 -29.03 2.86 -1.52
C TYR A 49 -29.98 2.16 -0.54
N GLY A 50 -29.61 2.06 0.73
CA GLY A 50 -30.39 1.36 1.75
C GLY A 50 -30.24 -0.18 1.71
N PRO A 51 -31.06 -0.89 2.52
CA PRO A 51 -30.90 -2.34 2.74
C PRO A 51 -31.29 -3.21 1.53
N ARG A 52 -32.01 -2.68 0.54
CA ARG A 52 -32.52 -3.43 -0.63
C ARG A 52 -31.56 -3.46 -1.83
N ILE A 53 -30.30 -3.13 -1.63
CA ILE A 53 -29.32 -3.13 -2.73
C ILE A 53 -29.07 -4.54 -3.26
N THR A 54 -28.95 -4.66 -4.59
CA THR A 54 -28.63 -5.93 -5.25
C THR A 54 -27.15 -6.28 -5.11
N ASN A 55 -26.86 -7.58 -4.93
CA ASN A 55 -25.49 -8.11 -4.85
C ASN A 55 -24.54 -7.63 -5.98
N PRO A 56 -24.92 -7.64 -7.27
CA PRO A 56 -24.02 -7.15 -8.33
C PRO A 56 -23.68 -5.66 -8.21
N ARG A 57 -24.62 -4.82 -7.74
CA ARG A 57 -24.37 -3.40 -7.52
C ARG A 57 -23.47 -3.17 -6.31
N SER A 58 -23.70 -3.91 -5.23
CA SER A 58 -22.84 -3.91 -4.05
C SER A 58 -21.40 -4.30 -4.41
N LEU A 59 -21.21 -5.35 -5.21
CA LEU A 59 -19.89 -5.80 -5.65
C LEU A 59 -19.14 -4.73 -6.45
N ARG A 60 -19.83 -3.99 -7.34
CA ARG A 60 -19.22 -2.89 -8.08
C ARG A 60 -18.69 -1.80 -7.17
N TRP A 61 -19.44 -1.44 -6.13
CA TRP A 61 -18.99 -0.45 -5.14
C TRP A 61 -17.80 -0.93 -4.33
N VAL A 62 -17.85 -2.17 -3.84
CA VAL A 62 -16.73 -2.82 -3.14
C VAL A 62 -15.47 -2.79 -4.02
N SER A 63 -15.57 -3.20 -5.28
CA SER A 63 -14.43 -3.17 -6.21
C SER A 63 -13.91 -1.77 -6.47
N CYS A 64 -14.79 -0.77 -6.59
CA CYS A 64 -14.40 0.62 -6.80
C CYS A 64 -13.63 1.16 -5.59
N GLY A 65 -14.11 0.89 -4.37
CA GLY A 65 -13.43 1.26 -3.14
C GLY A 65 -12.08 0.58 -2.97
N ALA A 66 -12.02 -0.73 -3.27
CA ALA A 66 -10.78 -1.48 -3.24
C ALA A 66 -9.75 -0.88 -4.21
N ILE A 67 -10.13 -0.66 -5.47
CA ILE A 67 -9.22 -0.16 -6.52
C ILE A 67 -8.78 1.27 -6.23
N SER A 68 -9.71 2.17 -5.91
CA SER A 68 -9.41 3.59 -5.67
C SER A 68 -8.44 3.76 -4.50
N VAL A 69 -8.75 3.20 -3.34
CA VAL A 69 -7.91 3.32 -2.13
C VAL A 69 -6.57 2.59 -2.30
N SER A 70 -6.55 1.46 -3.02
CA SER A 70 -5.28 0.79 -3.37
C SER A 70 -4.42 1.63 -4.32
N SER A 71 -5.02 2.29 -5.31
CA SER A 71 -4.28 3.13 -6.26
C SER A 71 -3.71 4.37 -5.58
N THR A 72 -4.48 5.04 -4.72
CA THR A 72 -4.03 6.20 -3.95
C THR A 72 -2.90 5.83 -2.98
N SER A 73 -3.05 4.72 -2.25
CA SER A 73 -2.00 4.24 -1.35
C SER A 73 -0.73 3.84 -2.10
N ALA A 74 -0.85 3.18 -3.25
CA ALA A 74 0.29 2.86 -4.12
C ALA A 74 1.01 4.13 -4.64
N LEU A 75 0.25 5.18 -5.01
CA LEU A 75 0.81 6.47 -5.43
C LEU A 75 1.54 7.17 -4.29
N LEU A 76 0.93 7.28 -3.12
CA LEU A 76 1.57 7.86 -1.92
C LEU A 76 2.87 7.13 -1.61
N VAL A 77 2.84 5.80 -1.67
CA VAL A 77 4.01 4.97 -1.46
C VAL A 77 5.10 5.23 -2.50
N ARG A 78 4.76 5.41 -3.78
CA ARG A 78 5.75 5.77 -4.81
C ARG A 78 6.37 7.14 -4.54
N LEU A 79 5.58 8.11 -4.10
CA LEU A 79 6.04 9.44 -3.72
C LEU A 79 6.96 9.42 -2.50
N PHE A 80 6.68 8.59 -1.48
CA PHE A 80 7.45 8.55 -0.23
C PHE A 80 8.57 7.49 -0.19
N SER A 81 8.55 6.50 -1.09
CA SER A 81 9.62 5.49 -1.19
C SER A 81 11.03 6.05 -1.44
N PRO A 82 11.25 7.11 -2.26
CA PRO A 82 12.58 7.68 -2.45
C PRO A 82 13.12 8.38 -1.19
N GLU A 83 12.32 8.63 -0.14
CA GLU A 83 12.81 9.14 1.15
C GLU A 83 13.39 8.03 2.04
N CYS A 84 12.90 6.79 1.89
CA CYS A 84 13.37 5.65 2.69
C CYS A 84 14.78 5.18 2.32
N GLU A 85 15.11 5.23 1.04
CA GLU A 85 16.39 4.75 0.50
C GLU A 85 17.60 5.60 0.96
N PRO A 86 17.62 6.93 0.81
CA PRO A 86 18.73 7.76 1.27
C PRO A 86 18.86 7.75 2.80
N GLN A 87 17.77 7.58 3.55
CA GLN A 87 17.84 7.40 5.02
C GLN A 87 18.55 6.10 5.41
N ASN A 88 18.32 5.01 4.68
CA ASN A 88 19.01 3.74 4.93
C ASN A 88 20.49 3.79 4.50
N ILE A 89 20.82 4.50 3.41
CA ILE A 89 22.21 4.69 2.96
C ILE A 89 22.97 5.60 3.95
N ALA A 90 22.38 6.72 4.37
CA ALA A 90 22.99 7.61 5.35
C ALA A 90 23.20 6.96 6.73
N ALA A 91 22.40 5.96 7.08
CA ALA A 91 22.65 5.13 8.27
C ALA A 91 23.84 4.18 8.10
N PHE A 92 24.17 3.77 6.88
CA PHE A 92 25.32 2.91 6.56
C PHE A 92 26.64 3.68 6.53
N ASP A 93 26.63 4.90 6.01
CA ASP A 93 27.84 5.74 5.90
C ASP A 93 28.33 6.33 7.23
N LYS A 94 27.53 6.23 8.29
CA LYS A 94 27.97 6.67 9.63
C LYS A 94 28.92 5.63 10.23
N PRO A 95 30.18 5.99 10.54
CA PRO A 95 31.03 5.13 11.35
C PRO A 95 30.38 4.94 12.73
N LYS A 96 30.49 3.72 13.26
CA LYS A 96 30.00 3.36 14.60
C LYS A 96 30.60 4.23 15.69
#